data_AF-A0A2M7TGK4-F1
#
_entry.id   AF-A0A2M7TGK4-F1
#
_cell.length_a   1.000
_cell.length_b   1.000
_cell.length_c   1.000
_cell.angle_alpha   90.00
_cell.angle_beta   90.00
_cell.angle_gamma   90.00
#
_symmetry.space_group_name_H-M   'P 1'
#
loop_
_entity.id
_entity.type
_entity.pdbx_description
1 polymer ?
#
loop_
_entity_poly.entity_id
_entity_poly.type
_entity_poly.pdbx_seq_one_letter_code
_entity_poly.pdbx_strand_id
1 'polypeptide(L)'
;MVLACVEFDNLILCQITSKPYSSKSAIRLESSDFSKGRLPVVSFVRPDKLFTADATIIKDIAGKVTKQKQQEIAKKVRNIF
;
A
#
# COMPACT_ATOMS: atom_id res chain seq x y z
N MET A 1 -1.23 -1.11 3.05
CA MET A 1 -1.05 0.33 2.80
C MET A 1 -2.41 0.99 2.78
N VAL A 2 -2.54 2.17 3.40
CA VAL A 2 -3.75 2.99 3.30
C VAL A 2 -3.75 3.73 1.97
N LEU A 3 -4.82 3.56 1.18
CA LEU A 3 -5.02 4.27 -0.08
C LEU A 3 -5.92 5.49 0.09
N ALA A 4 -6.99 5.34 0.88
CA ALA A 4 -7.95 6.40 1.18
C ALA A 4 -8.64 6.15 2.53
N CYS A 5 -9.04 7.22 3.20
CA CYS A 5 -10.07 7.18 4.22
C CYS A 5 -11.42 7.47 3.55
N VAL A 6 -12.44 6.69 3.87
CA VAL A 6 -13.81 6.86 3.40
C VAL A 6 -14.71 7.18 4.58
N GLU A 7 -16.03 7.24 4.36
CA GLU A 7 -17.00 7.58 5.41
C GLU A 7 -16.95 6.61 6.60
N PHE A 8 -17.36 7.10 7.77
CA PHE A 8 -17.45 6.32 9.00
C PHE A 8 -16.13 5.64 9.41
N ASP A 9 -15.02 6.38 9.32
CA ASP A 9 -13.67 5.90 9.69
C ASP A 9 -13.22 4.60 9.01
N ASN A 10 -13.82 4.27 7.86
CA ASN A 10 -13.40 3.13 7.07
C ASN A 10 -12.21 3.51 6.18
N LEU A 11 -11.36 2.53 5.90
CA LEU A 11 -10.17 2.67 5.09
C LEU A 11 -10.27 1.78 3.85
N ILE A 12 -9.85 2.32 2.70
CA ILE A 12 -9.51 1.50 1.53
C ILE A 12 -8.03 1.15 1.63
N LEU A 13 -7.74 -0.14 1.65
CA LEU A 13 -6.42 -0.68 1.91
C LEU A 13 -5.93 -1.55 0.75
N CYS A 14 -4.61 -1.65 0.63
CA CYS A 14 -3.93 -2.51 -0.32
C CYS A 14 -2.92 -3.41 0.42
N GLN A 15 -2.93 -4.71 0.13
CA GLN A 15 -2.01 -5.66 0.79
C GLN A 15 -0.55 -5.42 0.40
N ILE A 16 0.37 -5.77 1.30
CA ILE A 16 1.82 -5.76 1.09
C ILE A 16 2.37 -7.14 1.45
N THR A 17 3.34 -7.65 0.69
CA THR A 17 4.07 -8.88 1.00
C THR A 17 5.53 -8.76 0.63
N SER A 18 6.42 -9.50 1.29
CA SER A 18 7.82 -9.65 0.87
C SER A 18 8.01 -10.67 -0.26
N LYS A 19 6.95 -11.38 -0.68
CA LYS A 19 7.02 -12.40 -1.73
C LYS A 19 6.93 -11.77 -3.14
N PRO A 20 8.01 -11.80 -3.95
CA PRO A 20 8.07 -11.11 -5.25
C PRO A 20 7.10 -11.65 -6.31
N TYR A 21 6.78 -12.95 -6.26
CA TYR A 21 5.93 -13.62 -7.27
C TYR A 21 4.44 -13.68 -6.89
N SER A 22 4.00 -12.83 -5.97
CA SER A 22 2.64 -12.87 -5.42
C SER A 22 1.58 -12.24 -6.34
N SER A 23 1.97 -11.45 -7.34
CA SER A 23 1.07 -10.86 -8.33
C SER A 23 1.84 -10.30 -9.55
N LYS A 24 1.21 -10.32 -10.73
CA LYS A 24 1.70 -9.63 -11.94
C LYS A 24 1.55 -8.11 -11.85
N SER A 25 0.64 -7.61 -11.02
CA SER A 25 0.43 -6.17 -10.81
C SER A 25 1.20 -5.64 -9.60
N ALA A 26 1.99 -6.48 -8.94
CA ALA A 26 2.79 -6.13 -7.79
C ALA A 26 3.74 -4.96 -8.10
N ILE A 27 3.77 -3.97 -7.20
CA ILE A 27 4.68 -2.83 -7.29
C ILE A 27 5.75 -2.99 -6.22
N ARG A 28 7.01 -3.00 -6.64
CA ARG A 28 8.16 -3.08 -5.74
C ARG A 28 8.19 -1.85 -4.84
N LEU A 29 8.50 -2.09 -3.57
CA LEU A 29 8.62 -1.10 -2.52
C LEU A 29 9.92 -1.34 -1.76
N GLU A 30 10.81 -0.35 -1.79
CA GLU A 30 12.10 -0.37 -1.10
C GLU A 30 12.31 0.87 -0.23
N SER A 31 13.41 0.92 0.54
CA SER A 31 13.60 1.97 1.55
C SER A 31 13.58 3.39 0.99
N SER A 32 14.06 3.60 -0.25
CA SER A 32 14.06 4.90 -0.93
C SER A 32 12.65 5.38 -1.32
N ASP A 33 11.66 4.48 -1.34
CA ASP A 33 10.27 4.81 -1.63
C ASP A 33 9.53 5.42 -0.43
N PHE A 34 10.19 5.54 0.72
CA PHE A 34 9.61 6.12 1.94
C PHE A 34 10.14 7.52 2.21
N SER A 35 9.20 8.44 2.45
CA SER A 35 9.49 9.78 2.95
C SER A 35 9.70 9.83 4.47
N LYS A 36 9.16 8.84 5.20
CA LYS A 36 9.34 8.66 6.65
C LYS A 36 9.21 7.17 6.98
N GLY A 37 10.04 6.67 7.90
CA GLY A 37 10.04 5.25 8.25
C GLY A 37 10.44 4.36 7.07
N ARG A 38 10.23 3.05 7.19
CA ARG A 38 10.53 2.07 6.13
C ARG A 38 9.96 0.70 6.50
N LEU A 39 9.93 -0.20 5.52
CA LEU A 39 9.82 -1.63 5.80
C LEU A 39 11.22 -2.23 6.08
N PRO A 40 11.30 -3.31 6.88
CA PRO A 40 12.58 -3.93 7.22
C PRO A 40 13.24 -4.64 6.03
N VAL A 41 12.45 -5.08 5.05
CA VAL A 41 12.89 -5.75 3.84
C VAL A 41 12.17 -5.20 2.62
N VAL A 42 12.78 -5.35 1.44
CA VAL A 42 12.11 -5.10 0.15
C VAL A 42 10.79 -5.87 0.12
N SER A 43 9.74 -5.16 -0.25
CA SER A 43 8.39 -5.69 -0.27
C SER A 43 7.65 -5.27 -1.54
N PHE A 44 6.41 -5.72 -1.67
CA PHE A 44 5.61 -5.56 -2.86
C PHE A 44 4.19 -5.20 -2.46
N VAL A 45 3.74 -4.02 -2.90
CA VAL A 45 2.34 -3.60 -2.81
C VAL A 45 1.56 -4.39 -3.85
N ARG A 46 0.35 -4.86 -3.52
CA ARG A 46 -0.49 -5.69 -4.39
C ARG A 46 -1.79 -4.97 -4.76
N PRO A 47 -1.77 -4.07 -5.76
CA PRO A 47 -2.94 -3.31 -6.21
C PRO A 47 -4.18 -4.17 -6.52
N ASP A 48 -4.00 -5.42 -6.91
CA ASP A 48 -5.02 -6.44 -7.17
C ASP A 48 -5.62 -7.09 -5.91
N LYS A 49 -5.15 -6.72 -4.71
CA LYS A 49 -5.63 -7.20 -3.42
C LYS A 49 -6.05 -6.03 -2.54
N LEU A 50 -7.16 -5.41 -2.94
CA LEU A 50 -7.84 -4.35 -2.21
C LEU A 50 -8.80 -4.94 -1.17
N PHE A 51 -8.96 -4.24 -0.06
CA PHE A 51 -9.95 -4.56 0.96
C PHE A 51 -10.32 -3.31 1.76
N THR A 52 -11.46 -3.36 2.44
CA THR A 52 -11.89 -2.34 3.38
C THR A 52 -11.71 -2.82 4.82
N ALA A 53 -11.46 -1.89 5.73
CA ALA A 53 -11.47 -2.15 7.16
C ALA A 53 -11.73 -0.87 7.94
N ASP A 54 -12.28 -1.00 9.13
CA ASP A 54 -12.37 0.08 10.10
C ASP A 54 -10.97 0.55 10.55
N ALA A 55 -10.78 1.84 10.80
CA ALA A 55 -9.49 2.41 11.18
C ALA A 55 -8.89 1.80 12.46
N THR A 56 -9.71 1.23 13.35
CA THR A 56 -9.26 0.53 14.58
C THR A 56 -8.38 -0.70 14.30
N ILE A 57 -8.37 -1.23 13.07
CA ILE A 57 -7.47 -2.32 12.69
C ILE A 57 -5.98 -1.91 12.69
N ILE A 58 -5.70 -0.61 12.61
CA ILE A 58 -4.34 -0.08 12.52
C ILE A 58 -3.67 -0.11 13.90
N LYS A 59 -2.64 -0.96 14.05
CA LYS A 59 -1.86 -1.07 15.29
C LYS A 59 -0.67 -0.11 15.36
N ASP A 60 -0.03 0.15 14.22
CA ASP A 60 1.16 1.02 14.13
C ASP A 60 1.38 1.49 12.67
N ILE A 61 2.23 2.50 12.50
CA ILE A 61 2.63 3.07 11.21
C ILE A 61 4.12 2.81 10.97
N ALA A 62 4.42 1.80 10.15
CA ALA A 62 5.80 1.47 9.76
C ALA A 62 6.50 2.56 8.93
N GLY A 63 5.73 3.34 8.16
CA GLY A 63 6.26 4.42 7.34
C GLY A 63 5.24 5.08 6.41
N LYS A 64 5.67 6.17 5.78
CA LYS A 64 4.93 6.95 4.79
C LYS A 64 5.68 6.93 3.48
N VAL A 65 5.08 6.35 2.45
CA VAL A 65 5.64 6.35 1.09
C VAL A 65 5.73 7.76 0.51
N THR A 66 6.64 7.98 -0.43
CA THR A 66 6.74 9.24 -1.16
C THR A 66 5.48 9.52 -1.98
N LYS A 67 5.22 10.80 -2.28
CA LYS A 67 4.09 11.19 -3.13
C LYS A 67 4.15 10.50 -4.50
N GLN A 68 5.35 10.39 -5.08
CA GLN A 68 5.56 9.73 -6.36
C GLN A 68 5.15 8.25 -6.31
N LYS A 69 5.63 7.50 -5.31
CA LYS A 69 5.25 6.09 -5.15
C LYS A 69 3.77 5.92 -4.86
N GLN A 70 3.17 6.81 -4.05
CA GLN A 70 1.73 6.79 -3.80
C GLN A 70 0.91 6.97 -5.10
N GLN A 71 1.32 7.90 -5.96
CA GLN A 71 0.67 8.13 -7.26
C GLN A 71 0.83 6.93 -8.21
N GLU A 72 2.01 6.30 -8.26
CA GLU A 72 2.25 5.07 -9.02
C GLU A 72 1.26 3.97 -8.61
N ILE A 73 1.14 3.74 -7.30
CA ILE A 73 0.23 2.73 -6.73
C ILE A 73 -1.23 3.07 -7.04
N ALA A 74 -1.65 4.32 -6.81
CA ALA A 74 -3.02 4.76 -7.09
C ALA A 74 -3.36 4.62 -8.59
N LYS A 75 -2.43 4.95 -9.48
CA LYS A 75 -2.60 4.75 -10.94
C LYS A 75 -2.77 3.27 -11.28
N LYS A 76 -1.98 2.38 -10.67
CA LYS A 76 -2.10 0.94 -10.91
C LYS A 76 -3.44 0.39 -10.41
N VAL A 77 -3.92 0.86 -9.26
CA VAL A 77 -5.24 0.51 -8.73
C VAL A 77 -6.34 0.94 -9.70
N ARG A 78 -6.30 2.17 -10.21
CA ARG A 78 -7.24 2.69 -11.22
C ARG A 78 -7.18 1.99 -12.58
N ASN A 79 -6.15 1.18 -12.85
CA ASN A 79 -6.05 0.44 -14.10
C ASN A 79 -6.63 -0.98 -13.99
N ILE A 80 -7.15 -1.36 -12.81
CA ILE A 80 -7.77 -2.67 -12.59
C ILE A 80 -9.24 -2.67 -13.02
N PHE A 81 -9.88 -1.49 -13.00
CA PHE A 81 -11.28 -1.25 -13.35
C PHE A 81 -11.36 0.07 -14.12
#